data_AF-A0A925IFA6-F1
#
_entry.id   AF-A0A925IFA6-F1
#
_cell.length_a   1.000
_cell.length_b   1.000
_cell.length_c   1.000
_cell.angle_alpha   90.00
_cell.angle_beta   90.00
_cell.angle_gamma   90.00
#
_symmetry.space_group_name_H-M   'P 1'
#
loop_
_entity.id
_entity.type
_entity.pdbx_description
1 polymer ?
#
loop_
_entity_poly.entity_id
_entity_poly.type
_entity_poly.pdbx_seq_one_letter_code
_entity_poly.pdbx_strand_id
1 'polypeptide(L)'
;MKTGSVAKLFGIDPKTVTGWVDEFSEFFSDSAIGDGLTQRSYLPEDLIVLNTIKAERSIRTEAETIRAKLATGHRNPALPPQETTMNRESSLALYGQLTALQTQLESERREKEQMMSRIDELEDTITRLNKEKKEDAEKLMNEAREREGDYREQIGELKAMLRIFKDQSDAK
;
A
#
# COMPACT_ATOMS: atom_id res chain seq x y z
N MET A 1 32.18 4.21 8.14
CA MET A 1 33.13 3.58 7.19
C MET A 1 34.27 4.57 6.90
N LYS A 2 35.52 4.16 6.69
CA LYS A 2 36.64 5.08 6.41
C LYS A 2 36.81 5.33 4.90
N THR A 3 37.40 6.46 4.51
CA THR A 3 37.57 6.87 3.09
C THR A 3 38.17 5.76 2.22
N GLY A 4 39.19 5.06 2.69
CA GLY A 4 39.82 3.97 1.92
C GLY A 4 38.90 2.77 1.68
N SER A 5 38.01 2.45 2.62
CA SER A 5 37.01 1.38 2.45
C SER A 5 35.90 1.82 1.48
N VAL A 6 35.47 3.07 1.57
CA VAL A 6 34.47 3.66 0.65
C VAL A 6 35.00 3.70 -0.78
N ALA A 7 36.24 4.14 -0.97
CA ALA A 7 36.92 4.17 -2.26
C ALA A 7 36.96 2.77 -2.91
N LYS A 8 37.32 1.75 -2.14
CA LYS A 8 37.31 0.34 -2.59
C LYS A 8 35.90 -0.14 -2.94
N LEU A 9 34.90 0.12 -2.09
CA LEU A 9 33.49 -0.24 -2.34
C LEU A 9 33.00 0.31 -3.67
N PHE A 10 33.32 1.57 -3.97
CA PHE A 10 32.88 2.22 -5.19
C PHE A 10 33.83 2.04 -6.38
N GLY A 11 35.00 1.42 -6.20
CA GLY A 11 36.00 1.28 -7.26
C GLY A 11 36.53 2.62 -7.79
N ILE A 12 36.64 3.64 -6.92
CA ILE A 12 37.10 4.99 -7.25
C ILE A 12 38.30 5.40 -6.37
N ASP A 13 39.06 6.40 -6.81
CA ASP A 13 40.20 6.90 -6.04
C ASP A 13 39.74 7.58 -4.72
N PRO A 14 40.44 7.39 -3.59
CA PRO A 14 40.12 8.05 -2.33
C PRO A 14 40.01 9.58 -2.42
N LYS A 15 40.81 10.24 -3.28
CA LYS A 15 40.73 11.69 -3.51
C LYS A 15 39.43 12.09 -4.21
N THR A 16 38.90 11.22 -5.08
CA THR A 16 37.61 11.45 -5.72
C THR A 16 36.48 11.43 -4.70
N VAL A 17 36.53 10.49 -3.74
CA VAL A 17 35.57 10.44 -2.63
C VAL A 17 35.61 11.73 -1.82
N THR A 18 36.79 12.18 -1.41
CA THR A 18 36.90 13.44 -0.64
C THR A 18 36.48 14.65 -1.46
N GLY A 19 36.88 14.72 -2.74
CA GLY A 19 36.51 15.82 -3.63
C GLY A 19 35.00 15.94 -3.84
N TRP A 20 34.29 14.81 -3.99
CA TRP A 20 32.83 14.83 -4.05
C TRP A 20 32.19 15.24 -2.74
N VAL A 21 32.74 14.81 -1.60
CA VAL A 21 32.20 15.21 -0.29
C VAL A 21 32.38 16.70 -0.07
N ASP A 22 33.49 17.28 -0.51
CA ASP A 22 33.73 18.73 -0.42
C ASP A 22 32.82 19.49 -1.39
N GLU A 23 32.67 18.99 -2.62
CA GLU A 23 31.82 19.59 -3.65
C GLU A 23 30.33 19.54 -3.31
N PHE A 24 29.86 18.56 -2.53
CA PHE A 24 28.44 18.34 -2.21
C PHE A 24 28.18 18.33 -0.69
N SER A 25 29.00 19.06 0.07
CA SER A 25 29.05 18.99 1.54
C SER A 25 27.69 19.15 2.24
N GLU A 26 26.76 19.92 1.67
CA GLU A 26 25.43 20.14 2.25
C GLU A 26 24.54 18.88 2.33
N PHE A 27 24.91 17.80 1.64
CA PHE A 27 24.18 16.52 1.63
C PHE A 27 24.85 15.44 2.48
N PHE A 28 25.97 15.75 3.13
CA PHE A 28 26.76 14.82 3.92
C PHE A 28 26.65 15.12 5.42
N SER A 29 26.84 14.09 6.23
CA SER A 29 26.95 14.24 7.67
C SER A 29 28.24 14.98 8.07
N ASP A 30 28.23 15.66 9.21
CA ASP A 30 29.41 16.35 9.76
C ASP A 30 30.63 15.41 9.89
N SER A 31 30.37 14.14 10.19
CA SER A 31 31.40 13.09 10.29
C SER A 31 32.04 12.75 8.93
N ALA A 32 31.27 12.85 7.84
CA ALA A 32 31.75 12.63 6.48
C ALA A 32 32.51 13.85 5.94
N ILE A 33 32.06 15.07 6.26
CA ILE A 33 32.75 16.32 5.93
C ILE A 33 34.11 16.37 6.63
N GLY A 34 34.18 15.88 7.88
CA GLY A 34 35.41 15.80 8.66
C GLY A 34 35.88 17.14 9.21
N ASP A 35 34.96 18.09 9.41
CA ASP A 35 35.28 19.36 10.06
C ASP A 35 35.78 19.11 11.49
N GLY A 36 36.97 19.59 11.81
CA GLY A 36 37.64 19.37 13.09
C GLY A 36 38.11 17.93 13.40
N LEU A 37 37.96 16.97 12.48
CA LEU A 37 38.34 15.57 12.71
C LEU A 37 39.60 15.16 11.95
N THR A 38 40.47 14.38 12.60
CA THR A 38 41.69 13.84 11.98
C THR A 38 41.38 12.83 10.85
N GLN A 39 40.18 12.25 10.84
CA GLN A 39 39.75 11.29 9.82
C GLN A 39 38.25 11.38 9.55
N ARG A 40 37.88 11.38 8.27
CA ARG A 40 36.48 11.27 7.81
C ARG A 40 35.89 9.90 8.12
N SER A 41 34.63 9.89 8.51
CA SER A 41 33.84 8.69 8.74
C SER A 41 32.48 8.81 8.07
N TYR A 42 32.19 7.89 7.16
CA TYR A 42 30.97 7.86 6.37
C TYR A 42 29.93 6.97 7.01
N LEU A 43 28.75 7.52 7.25
CA LEU A 43 27.54 6.81 7.66
C LEU A 43 26.90 6.12 6.45
N PRO A 44 25.97 5.16 6.66
CA PRO A 44 25.25 4.51 5.56
C PRO A 44 24.55 5.49 4.61
N GLU A 45 23.99 6.57 5.16
CA GLU A 45 23.32 7.63 4.40
C GLU A 45 24.29 8.37 3.46
N ASP A 46 25.51 8.66 3.93
CA ASP A 46 26.57 9.28 3.12
C ASP A 46 26.96 8.38 1.92
N LEU A 47 26.92 7.06 2.09
CA LEU A 47 27.23 6.11 1.01
C LEU A 47 26.16 6.14 -0.09
N ILE A 48 24.89 6.34 0.27
CA ILE A 48 23.80 6.47 -0.70
C ILE A 48 23.97 7.77 -1.49
N VAL A 49 24.35 8.87 -0.84
CA VAL A 49 24.64 10.14 -1.52
C VAL A 49 25.82 9.97 -2.48
N LEU A 50 26.92 9.35 -2.05
CA LEU A 50 28.06 9.04 -2.91
C LEU A 50 27.70 8.16 -4.10
N ASN A 51 26.86 7.14 -3.91
CA ASN A 51 26.41 6.27 -4.99
C ASN A 51 25.56 7.03 -6.01
N THR A 52 24.73 7.94 -5.53
CA THR A 52 23.91 8.81 -6.38
C THR A 52 24.82 9.73 -7.22
N ILE A 53 25.79 10.38 -6.59
CA ILE A 53 26.79 11.22 -7.29
C ILE A 53 27.57 10.39 -8.31
N LYS A 54 28.01 9.19 -7.94
CA LYS A 54 28.75 8.29 -8.84
C LYS A 54 27.92 7.93 -10.08
N ALA A 55 26.68 7.51 -9.90
CA ALA A 55 25.79 7.15 -11.00
C ALA A 55 25.57 8.33 -11.96
N GLU A 56 25.33 9.51 -11.42
CA GLU A 56 25.12 10.73 -12.21
C GLU A 56 26.40 11.22 -12.91
N ARG A 57 27.56 11.16 -12.24
CA ARG A 57 28.85 11.49 -12.86
C ARG A 57 29.23 10.52 -13.97
N SER A 58 28.80 9.26 -13.91
CA SER A 58 29.09 8.26 -14.95
C SER A 58 28.44 8.60 -16.31
N ILE A 59 27.30 9.29 -16.28
CA ILE A 59 26.60 9.81 -17.48
C ILE A 59 26.93 11.27 -17.76
N ARG A 60 27.99 11.81 -17.12
CA ARG A 60 28.48 13.19 -17.27
C ARG A 60 27.47 14.28 -16.88
N THR A 61 26.60 14.01 -15.90
CA THR A 61 25.71 15.04 -15.35
C THR A 61 26.52 16.17 -14.69
N GLU A 62 26.13 17.42 -14.96
CA GLU A 62 26.72 18.62 -14.35
C GLU A 62 26.42 18.70 -12.85
N ALA A 63 27.35 19.28 -12.08
CA ALA A 63 27.30 19.28 -10.62
C ALA A 63 26.03 19.95 -10.06
N GLU A 64 25.59 21.05 -10.65
CA GLU A 64 24.38 21.77 -10.22
C GLU A 64 23.11 20.95 -10.40
N THR A 65 23.01 20.19 -11.50
CA THR A 65 21.91 19.25 -11.74
C THR A 65 21.93 18.10 -10.72
N ILE A 66 23.12 17.61 -10.34
CA ILE A 66 23.25 16.60 -9.29
C ILE A 66 22.77 17.15 -7.95
N ARG A 67 23.13 18.39 -7.60
CA ARG A 67 22.62 19.06 -6.37
C ARG A 67 21.11 19.17 -6.39
N ALA A 68 20.51 19.59 -7.50
CA ALA A 68 19.05 19.70 -7.63
C ALA A 68 18.36 18.34 -7.41
N LYS A 69 18.90 17.26 -7.98
CA LYS A 69 18.41 15.89 -7.74
C LYS A 69 18.56 15.47 -6.28
N LEU A 70 19.69 15.78 -5.64
CA LEU A 70 19.89 15.46 -4.25
C LEU A 70 18.97 16.27 -3.32
N ALA A 71 18.69 17.53 -3.63
CA ALA A 71 17.79 18.39 -2.88
C ALA A 71 16.32 17.94 -2.96
N THR A 72 15.88 17.37 -4.08
CA THR A 72 14.53 16.79 -4.23
C THR A 72 14.35 15.42 -3.58
N GLY A 73 15.40 14.91 -2.93
CA GLY A 73 15.38 13.61 -2.27
C GLY A 73 15.65 12.41 -3.19
N HIS A 74 16.07 12.64 -4.45
CA HIS A 74 16.49 11.54 -5.31
C HIS A 74 17.74 10.87 -4.75
N ARG A 75 17.67 9.57 -4.51
CA ARG A 75 18.74 8.76 -3.94
C ARG A 75 18.81 7.44 -4.70
N ASN A 76 20.02 7.00 -5.04
CA ASN A 76 20.28 5.68 -5.61
C ASN A 76 20.77 4.73 -4.50
N PRO A 77 19.88 3.89 -3.93
CA PRO A 77 20.25 2.98 -2.84
C PRO A 77 20.97 1.71 -3.32
N ALA A 78 21.05 1.47 -4.64
CA ALA A 78 21.65 0.27 -5.20
C ALA A 78 23.19 0.35 -5.15
N LEU A 79 23.76 0.01 -3.99
CA LEU A 79 25.20 -0.05 -3.79
C LEU A 79 25.82 -1.24 -4.56
N PRO A 80 27.05 -1.10 -5.07
CA PRO A 80 27.73 -2.18 -5.79
C PRO A 80 27.94 -3.41 -4.89
N PRO A 81 27.75 -4.64 -5.44
CA PRO A 81 27.94 -5.87 -4.67
C PRO A 81 29.42 -6.05 -4.30
N GLN A 82 29.70 -6.30 -3.03
CA GLN A 82 31.05 -6.54 -2.53
C GLN A 82 31.44 -8.00 -2.76
N GLU A 83 32.27 -8.27 -3.78
CA GLU A 83 32.90 -9.58 -3.93
C GLU A 83 34.08 -9.70 -2.95
N THR A 84 34.08 -10.78 -2.16
CA THR A 84 35.13 -11.24 -1.24
C THR A 84 35.40 -10.42 0.04
N THR A 85 34.68 -10.76 1.11
CA THR A 85 35.19 -11.48 2.31
C THR A 85 34.04 -11.55 3.33
N MET A 86 33.83 -12.70 4.01
CA MET A 86 32.91 -12.77 5.15
C MET A 86 33.39 -11.81 6.26
N ASN A 87 32.96 -10.55 6.23
CA ASN A 87 33.52 -9.52 7.12
C ASN A 87 32.68 -8.22 7.10
N ARG A 88 31.70 -8.02 8.00
CA ARG A 88 30.93 -6.76 8.25
C ARG A 88 30.25 -6.05 7.05
N GLU A 89 30.48 -6.51 5.84
CA GLU A 89 30.06 -5.99 4.54
C GLU A 89 28.71 -6.59 4.11
N SER A 90 28.38 -7.79 4.60
CA SER A 90 27.01 -8.31 4.58
C SER A 90 26.03 -7.40 5.31
N SER A 91 26.46 -6.65 6.33
CA SER A 91 25.55 -5.87 7.19
C SER A 91 24.88 -4.70 6.47
N LEU A 92 25.54 -4.09 5.48
CA LEU A 92 25.02 -2.92 4.76
C LEU A 92 24.06 -3.32 3.63
N ALA A 93 24.38 -4.40 2.90
CA ALA A 93 23.47 -5.00 1.93
C ALA A 93 22.22 -5.59 2.62
N LEU A 94 22.41 -6.22 3.79
CA LEU A 94 21.31 -6.66 4.64
C LEU A 94 20.47 -5.47 5.13
N TYR A 95 21.06 -4.31 5.44
CA TYR A 95 20.33 -3.11 5.84
C TYR A 95 19.49 -2.52 4.69
N GLY A 96 20.03 -2.49 3.48
CA GLY A 96 19.27 -2.09 2.28
C GLY A 96 18.09 -3.02 2.01
N GLN A 97 18.30 -4.33 2.14
CA GLN A 97 17.21 -5.31 2.04
C GLN A 97 16.20 -5.16 3.19
N LEU A 98 16.67 -4.92 4.41
CA LEU A 98 15.81 -4.74 5.58
C LEU A 98 14.92 -3.49 5.44
N THR A 99 15.47 -2.37 5.01
CA THR A 99 14.73 -1.12 4.80
C THR A 99 13.73 -1.24 3.64
N ALA A 100 14.11 -1.91 2.55
CA ALA A 100 13.19 -2.21 1.46
C ALA A 100 12.04 -3.12 1.91
N LEU A 101 12.36 -4.19 2.66
CA LEU A 101 11.35 -5.07 3.25
C LEU A 101 10.46 -4.36 4.27
N GLN A 102 11.00 -3.43 5.07
CA GLN A 102 10.23 -2.61 5.99
C GLN A 102 9.26 -1.69 5.25
N THR A 103 9.74 -1.04 4.18
CA THR A 103 8.90 -0.18 3.34
C THR A 103 7.79 -0.99 2.68
N GLN A 104 8.12 -2.16 2.13
CA GLN A 104 7.14 -3.06 1.53
C GLN A 104 6.13 -3.57 2.56
N LEU A 105 6.60 -3.98 3.75
CA LEU A 105 5.73 -4.41 4.84
C LEU A 105 4.78 -3.30 5.27
N GLU A 106 5.25 -2.05 5.30
CA GLU A 106 4.42 -0.91 5.65
C GLU A 106 3.39 -0.59 4.56
N SER A 107 3.75 -0.69 3.27
CA SER A 107 2.79 -0.55 2.18
C SER A 107 1.75 -1.67 2.18
N GLU A 108 2.16 -2.91 2.40
CA GLU A 108 1.26 -4.06 2.48
C GLU A 108 0.32 -3.95 3.70
N ARG A 109 0.82 -3.43 4.83
CA ARG A 109 -0.02 -3.14 6.00
C ARG A 109 -1.09 -2.08 5.70
N ARG A 110 -0.72 -0.99 5.03
CA ARG A 110 -1.67 0.05 4.63
C ARG A 110 -2.71 -0.48 3.65
N GLU A 111 -2.28 -1.29 2.68
CA GLU A 111 -3.19 -1.94 1.73
C GLU A 111 -4.14 -2.91 2.45
N LYS A 112 -3.63 -3.71 3.40
CA LYS A 112 -4.46 -4.57 4.24
C LYS A 112 -5.46 -3.78 5.07
N GLU A 113 -5.07 -2.65 5.67
CA GLU A 113 -5.97 -1.77 6.41
C GLU A 113 -7.08 -1.21 5.52
N GLN A 114 -6.74 -0.77 4.30
CA GLN A 114 -7.72 -0.32 3.31
C GLN A 114 -8.68 -1.43 2.89
N MET A 115 -8.17 -2.65 2.65
CA MET A 115 -8.99 -3.81 2.32
C MET A 115 -9.91 -4.20 3.48
N MET A 116 -9.43 -4.19 4.73
CA MET A 116 -10.26 -4.47 5.90
C MET A 116 -11.37 -3.43 6.06
N SER A 117 -11.05 -2.13 5.93
CA SER A 117 -12.07 -1.08 5.95
C SER A 117 -13.13 -1.28 4.86
N ARG A 118 -12.72 -1.75 3.67
CA ARG A 118 -13.65 -2.03 2.58
C ARG A 118 -14.51 -3.27 2.85
N ILE A 119 -13.97 -4.28 3.52
CA ILE A 119 -14.72 -5.46 3.95
C ILE A 119 -15.79 -5.03 4.96
N ASP A 120 -15.44 -4.24 5.97
CA ASP A 120 -16.38 -3.76 6.98
C ASP A 120 -17.55 -2.97 6.32
N GLU A 121 -17.25 -2.06 5.39
CA GLU A 121 -18.27 -1.33 4.63
C GLU A 121 -19.20 -2.25 3.82
N LEU A 122 -18.64 -3.30 3.21
CA LEU A 122 -19.41 -4.26 2.42
C LEU A 122 -20.28 -5.15 3.32
N GLU A 123 -19.78 -5.57 4.48
CA GLU A 123 -20.54 -6.31 5.48
C GLU A 123 -21.72 -5.48 6.01
N ASP A 124 -21.51 -4.21 6.33
CA ASP A 124 -22.57 -3.27 6.71
C ASP A 124 -23.61 -3.10 5.59
N THR A 125 -23.15 -3.04 4.33
CA THR A 125 -24.06 -2.94 3.19
C THR A 125 -24.88 -4.22 3.01
N ILE A 126 -24.27 -5.39 3.16
CA ILE A 126 -24.94 -6.68 3.05
C ILE A 126 -25.96 -6.86 4.17
N THR A 127 -25.61 -6.51 5.41
CA THR A 127 -26.53 -6.61 6.54
C THR A 127 -27.74 -5.69 6.37
N ARG A 128 -27.53 -4.45 5.93
CA ARG A 128 -28.60 -3.50 5.60
C ARG A 128 -29.50 -4.03 4.49
N LEU A 129 -28.94 -4.45 3.36
CA LEU A 129 -29.73 -4.98 2.23
C LEU A 129 -30.50 -6.25 2.59
N ASN A 130 -29.93 -7.13 3.39
CA ASN A 130 -30.62 -8.33 3.87
C ASN A 130 -31.80 -7.97 4.79
N LYS A 131 -31.64 -6.95 5.63
CA LYS A 131 -32.73 -6.44 6.46
C LYS A 131 -33.85 -5.85 5.61
N GLU A 132 -33.51 -4.95 4.68
CA GLU A 132 -34.47 -4.35 3.74
C GLU A 132 -35.23 -5.43 2.95
N LYS A 133 -34.49 -6.41 2.38
CA LYS A 133 -35.08 -7.52 1.64
C LYS A 133 -36.04 -8.37 2.49
N LYS A 134 -35.72 -8.57 3.78
CA LYS A 134 -36.57 -9.33 4.69
C LYS A 134 -37.85 -8.55 5.01
N GLU A 135 -37.74 -7.26 5.28
CA GLU A 135 -38.89 -6.38 5.54
C GLU A 135 -39.83 -6.31 4.32
N ASP A 136 -39.27 -6.20 3.11
CA ASP A 136 -40.06 -6.19 1.88
C ASP A 136 -40.73 -7.55 1.61
N ALA A 137 -40.03 -8.66 1.88
CA ALA A 137 -40.61 -9.99 1.78
C ALA A 137 -41.77 -10.19 2.77
N GLU A 138 -41.65 -9.70 4.01
CA GLU A 138 -42.71 -9.74 5.01
C GLU A 138 -43.93 -8.90 4.59
N LYS A 139 -43.71 -7.69 4.05
CA LYS A 139 -44.81 -6.86 3.51
C LYS A 139 -45.54 -7.58 2.38
N LEU A 140 -44.81 -8.09 1.38
CA LEU A 140 -45.40 -8.82 0.27
C LEU A 140 -46.16 -10.06 0.73
N MET A 141 -45.66 -10.76 1.74
CA MET A 141 -46.33 -11.94 2.29
C MET A 141 -47.63 -11.57 3.03
N ASN A 142 -47.64 -10.46 3.76
CA ASN A 142 -48.84 -9.96 4.43
C ASN A 142 -49.90 -9.50 3.41
N GLU A 143 -49.51 -8.73 2.40
CA GLU A 143 -50.42 -8.33 1.32
C GLU A 143 -50.99 -9.54 0.56
N ALA A 144 -50.16 -10.56 0.31
CA ALA A 144 -50.62 -11.79 -0.33
C ALA A 144 -51.62 -12.54 0.54
N ARG A 145 -51.42 -12.60 1.86
CA ARG A 145 -52.35 -13.22 2.81
C ARG A 145 -53.68 -12.47 2.90
N GLU A 146 -53.65 -11.15 2.92
CA GLU A 146 -54.86 -10.33 2.90
C GLU A 146 -55.68 -10.61 1.64
N ARG A 147 -55.06 -10.55 0.46
CA ARG A 147 -55.74 -10.89 -0.80
C ARG A 147 -56.25 -12.32 -0.82
N GLU A 148 -55.50 -13.28 -0.28
CA GLU A 148 -55.97 -14.67 -0.18
C GLU A 148 -57.20 -14.78 0.73
N GLY A 149 -57.25 -14.02 1.83
CA GLY A 149 -58.42 -13.88 2.70
C GLY A 149 -59.65 -13.38 1.93
N ASP A 150 -59.50 -12.26 1.22
CA ASP A 150 -60.57 -11.66 0.41
C ASP A 150 -61.08 -12.64 -0.65
N TYR A 151 -60.17 -13.33 -1.37
CA TYR A 151 -60.56 -14.33 -2.36
C TYR A 151 -61.27 -15.53 -1.74
N ARG A 152 -60.87 -15.99 -0.55
CA ARG A 152 -61.55 -17.08 0.16
C ARG A 152 -62.96 -16.69 0.57
N GLU A 153 -63.16 -15.45 1.02
CA GLU A 153 -64.49 -14.92 1.35
C GLU A 153 -65.39 -14.85 0.11
N GLN A 154 -64.91 -14.23 -0.97
CA GLN A 154 -65.64 -14.16 -2.25
C GLN A 154 -66.00 -15.54 -2.80
N ILE A 155 -65.09 -16.52 -2.73
CA ILE A 155 -65.35 -17.92 -3.12
C ILE A 155 -66.45 -18.53 -2.24
N GLY A 156 -66.45 -18.24 -0.94
CA GLY A 156 -67.48 -18.67 0.00
C GLY A 156 -68.87 -18.14 -0.37
N GLU A 157 -68.96 -16.84 -0.63
CA GLU A 157 -70.20 -16.17 -1.07
C GLU A 157 -70.71 -16.74 -2.40
N LEU A 158 -69.83 -16.88 -3.39
CA LEU A 158 -70.17 -17.45 -4.70
C LEU A 158 -70.67 -18.90 -4.58
N LYS A 159 -70.03 -19.72 -3.74
CA LYS A 159 -70.49 -21.09 -3.47
C LYS A 159 -71.87 -21.12 -2.80
N ALA A 160 -72.14 -20.21 -1.87
CA ALA A 160 -73.45 -20.09 -1.23
C ALA A 160 -74.54 -19.70 -2.24
N MET A 161 -74.27 -18.69 -3.08
CA MET A 161 -75.18 -18.29 -4.15
C MET A 161 -75.46 -19.43 -5.14
N LEU A 162 -74.42 -20.15 -5.59
CA LEU A 162 -74.59 -21.30 -6.48
C LEU A 162 -75.45 -22.40 -5.87
N ARG A 163 -75.33 -22.64 -4.56
CA ARG A 163 -76.17 -23.62 -3.84
C ARG A 163 -77.64 -23.21 -3.88
N ILE A 164 -77.93 -21.95 -3.58
CA ILE A 164 -79.30 -21.39 -3.62
C ILE A 164 -79.87 -21.49 -5.04
N PHE A 165 -79.10 -21.11 -6.06
CA PHE A 165 -79.55 -21.20 -7.46
C PHE A 165 -79.85 -22.63 -7.89
N LYS A 166 -79.03 -23.60 -7.47
CA LYS A 166 -79.22 -25.02 -7.78
C LYS A 166 -80.47 -25.58 -7.09
N ASP A 167 -80.67 -25.25 -5.81
CA ASP A 167 -81.85 -25.67 -5.06
C ASP A 167 -83.14 -25.08 -5.68
N GLN A 168 -83.08 -23.86 -6.25
CA GLN A 168 -84.20 -23.25 -6.97
C GLN A 168 -84.46 -23.85 -8.36
N SER A 169 -83.42 -24.33 -9.06
CA SER A 169 -83.59 -25.00 -10.36
C SER A 169 -84.17 -26.40 -10.21
N ASP A 170 -83.78 -27.12 -9.16
CA ASP A 170 -84.22 -28.51 -8.90
C ASP A 170 -85.66 -28.57 -8.34
N ALA A 171 -86.22 -27.43 -7.90
CA ALA A 171 -87.58 -27.33 -7.36
C ALA A 171 -88.66 -26.96 -8.41
N LYS A 172 -88.29 -26.76 -9.67
CA LYS A 172 -89.19 -26.47 -10.81
C LYS A 172 -89.31 -27.67 -11.72
#